data_AF-A0A519VP93-F1
#
_entry.id   AF-A0A519VP93-F1
#
_cell.length_a   1.000
_cell.length_b   1.000
_cell.length_c   1.000
_cell.angle_alpha   90.00
_cell.angle_beta   90.00
_cell.angle_gamma   90.00
#
_symmetry.space_group_name_H-M   'P 1'
#
loop_
_entity.id
_entity.type
_entity.pdbx_description
1 polymer ?
#
loop_
_entity_poly.entity_id
_entity_poly.type
_entity_poly.pdbx_seq_one_letter_code
_entity_poly.pdbx_strand_id
1 'polypeptide(L)'
;AYVGLQRGLLVGEATGGSTGQPLAFALPGGIMARVCTKRDAYPDGTEWNGIGILPTVPARPTVAALQAGRDPVLEAALRALGASAKPAAAKRKRAAQ
;
A
#
# COMPACT_ATOMS: atom_id res chain seq x y z
N ALA A 1 0.71 -3.00 13.75
CA ALA A 1 -0.16 -2.08 14.52
C ALA A 1 -1.64 -2.27 14.18
N TYR A 2 -2.11 -2.02 12.95
CA TYR A 2 -3.54 -2.10 12.63
C TYR A 2 -4.12 -3.52 12.70
N VAL A 3 -3.44 -4.51 12.12
CA VAL A 3 -3.85 -5.93 12.18
C VAL A 3 -3.75 -6.47 13.61
N GLY A 4 -2.53 -6.51 14.16
CA GLY A 4 -2.30 -7.14 15.46
C GLY A 4 -2.96 -6.45 16.67
N LEU A 5 -3.29 -5.15 16.59
CA LEU A 5 -4.01 -4.44 17.66
C LEU A 5 -5.45 -4.10 17.28
N GLN A 6 -5.95 -4.62 16.15
CA GLN A 6 -7.31 -4.41 15.66
C GLN A 6 -7.76 -2.93 15.65
N ARG A 7 -6.88 -2.02 15.19
CA ARG A 7 -7.14 -0.57 15.22
C ARG A 7 -8.00 -0.05 14.08
N GLY A 8 -8.36 -0.88 13.12
CA GLY A 8 -9.19 -0.51 11.99
C GLY A 8 -8.97 -1.37 10.76
N LEU A 9 -9.74 -1.08 9.72
CA LEU A 9 -9.68 -1.78 8.43
C LEU A 9 -8.45 -1.34 7.62
N LEU A 10 -7.78 -2.30 6.99
CA LEU A 10 -6.81 -2.02 5.95
C LEU A 10 -7.49 -2.13 4.58
N VAL A 11 -7.40 -1.07 3.78
CA VAL A 11 -8.02 -0.98 2.46
C VAL A 11 -6.92 -0.77 1.42
N GLY A 12 -6.93 -1.56 0.35
CA GLY A 12 -5.92 -1.43 -0.71
C GLY A 12 -5.39 -2.77 -1.19
N GLU A 13 -4.10 -2.83 -1.48
CA GLU A 13 -3.37 -4.02 -1.91
C GLU A 13 -2.39 -4.48 -0.83
N ALA A 14 -1.82 -5.67 -1.00
CA ALA A 14 -0.75 -6.15 -0.13
C ALA A 14 0.44 -5.17 -0.15
N THR A 15 1.03 -4.89 1.01
CA THR A 15 2.24 -4.05 1.07
C THR A 15 3.45 -4.78 0.49
N GLY A 16 4.57 -4.08 0.29
CA GLY A 16 5.79 -4.69 -0.27
C GLY A 16 6.49 -5.72 0.62
N GLY A 17 6.03 -5.98 1.85
CA GLY A 17 6.53 -7.08 2.69
C GLY A 17 8.01 -6.96 3.09
N SER A 18 8.51 -5.76 3.35
CA SER A 18 9.90 -5.53 3.80
C SER A 18 9.96 -5.12 5.27
N THR A 19 10.99 -5.57 5.98
CA THR A 19 11.30 -5.12 7.36
C THR A 19 11.95 -3.73 7.39
N GLY A 20 12.37 -3.19 6.24
CA GLY A 20 13.00 -1.87 6.14
C GLY A 20 14.40 -1.78 6.77
N GLN A 21 14.94 -2.88 7.29
CA GLN A 21 16.23 -2.93 7.98
C GLN A 21 17.20 -3.87 7.25
N PRO A 22 17.77 -3.47 6.10
CA PRO A 22 18.77 -4.25 5.41
C PRO A 22 20.14 -4.14 6.08
N LEU A 23 20.93 -5.22 6.03
CA LEU A 23 22.37 -5.17 6.21
C LEU A 23 23.00 -4.62 4.93
N ALA A 24 23.67 -3.47 5.04
CA ALA A 24 24.48 -2.90 3.96
C ALA A 24 25.94 -3.35 4.11
N PHE A 25 26.58 -3.75 3.02
CA PHE A 25 28.00 -4.13 3.01
C PHE A 25 28.67 -3.78 1.69
N ALA A 26 29.98 -3.53 1.75
CA ALA A 26 30.78 -3.17 0.59
C ALA A 26 31.23 -4.42 -0.19
N LEU A 27 31.26 -4.30 -1.51
CA LEU A 27 31.82 -5.28 -2.43
C LEU A 27 33.06 -4.69 -3.12
N PRO A 28 33.96 -5.53 -3.67
CA PRO A 28 35.07 -5.06 -4.51
C PRO A 28 34.58 -4.14 -5.64
N GLY A 29 35.42 -3.17 -6.03
CA GLY A 29 35.08 -2.20 -7.08
C GLY A 29 34.19 -1.04 -6.62
N GLY A 30 34.02 -0.82 -5.31
CA GLY A 30 33.27 0.33 -4.78
C GLY A 30 31.75 0.18 -4.81
N ILE A 31 31.26 -1.04 -5.03
CA ILE A 31 29.82 -1.34 -5.09
C ILE A 31 29.28 -1.53 -3.66
N MET A 32 28.08 -1.03 -3.40
CA MET A 32 27.36 -1.27 -2.15
C MET A 32 26.21 -2.26 -2.39
N ALA A 33 26.20 -3.35 -1.62
CA ALA A 33 25.11 -4.32 -1.60
C ALA A 33 24.26 -4.17 -0.34
N ARG A 34 22.99 -4.60 -0.43
CA ARG A 34 22.03 -4.62 0.68
C ARG A 34 21.27 -5.94 0.70
N VAL A 35 21.18 -6.57 1.87
CA VAL A 35 20.43 -7.82 2.06
C VAL A 35 19.56 -7.74 3.32
N CYS A 36 18.32 -8.20 3.24
CA CYS A 36 17.45 -8.31 4.42
C CYS A 36 17.95 -9.44 5.31
N THR A 37 18.37 -9.14 6.54
CA THR A 37 18.83 -10.13 7.53
C THR A 37 17.84 -10.33 8.68
N LYS A 38 16.84 -9.47 8.78
CA LYS A 38 15.81 -9.51 9.83
C LYS A 38 14.58 -10.27 9.35
N ARG A 39 14.10 -11.19 10.19
CA ARG A 39 12.84 -11.91 10.02
C ARG A 39 11.87 -11.48 11.11
N ASP A 40 10.76 -10.89 10.69
CA ASP A 40 9.67 -10.49 11.57
C ASP A 40 8.40 -11.25 11.17
N ALA A 41 7.59 -11.61 12.15
CA ALA A 41 6.33 -12.30 11.98
C ALA A 41 5.25 -11.64 12.84
N TYR A 42 3.99 -11.99 12.60
CA TYR A 42 2.92 -11.65 13.53
C TYR A 42 3.05 -12.41 14.86
N PRO A 43 2.37 -11.98 15.94
CA PRO A 43 2.43 -12.66 17.24
C PRO A 43 1.99 -14.14 17.20
N ASP A 44 1.14 -14.51 16.24
CA ASP A 44 0.69 -15.88 16.00
C ASP A 44 1.65 -16.71 15.12
N GLY A 45 2.79 -16.11 14.72
CA GLY A 45 3.78 -16.73 13.84
C GLY A 45 3.48 -16.60 12.34
N THR A 46 2.40 -15.90 11.95
CA THR A 46 2.08 -15.68 10.54
C THR A 46 3.18 -14.85 9.86
N GLU A 47 3.72 -15.36 8.75
CA GLU A 47 4.77 -14.69 7.97
C GLU A 47 4.19 -13.60 7.06
N TRP A 48 4.93 -12.50 6.90
CA TRP A 48 4.57 -11.43 5.97
C TRP A 48 5.76 -10.91 5.15
N ASN A 49 7.00 -11.28 5.50
CA ASN A 49 8.18 -10.91 4.72
C ASN A 49 8.09 -11.49 3.31
N GLY A 50 8.23 -10.65 2.29
CA GLY A 50 8.08 -11.02 0.87
C GLY A 50 6.64 -11.24 0.39
N ILE A 51 5.65 -11.26 1.30
CA ILE A 51 4.22 -11.42 0.99
C ILE A 51 3.50 -10.07 1.09
N GLY A 52 3.85 -9.28 2.11
CA GLY A 52 3.13 -8.06 2.46
C GLY A 52 2.13 -8.24 3.59
N ILE A 53 1.68 -7.11 4.11
CA ILE A 53 0.54 -7.05 5.02
C ILE A 53 -0.71 -7.04 4.14
N LEU A 54 -1.53 -8.09 4.26
CA LEU A 54 -2.74 -8.23 3.45
C LEU A 54 -3.83 -7.24 3.89
N PRO A 55 -4.55 -6.61 2.95
CA PRO A 55 -5.66 -5.72 3.26
C PRO A 55 -6.88 -6.53 3.75
N THR A 56 -7.66 -5.94 4.65
CA THR A 56 -8.97 -6.48 5.04
C THR A 56 -10.01 -6.27 3.94
N VAL A 57 -9.92 -5.13 3.23
CA VAL A 57 -10.76 -4.78 2.08
C VAL A 57 -9.86 -4.62 0.86
N PRO A 58 -9.78 -5.63 -0.02
CA PRO A 58 -8.96 -5.52 -1.21
C PRO A 58 -9.54 -4.50 -2.19
N ALA A 59 -8.71 -3.55 -2.61
CA ALA A 59 -9.03 -2.54 -3.62
C ALA A 59 -7.75 -2.13 -4.33
N ARG A 60 -7.80 -1.93 -5.64
CA ARG A 60 -6.62 -1.53 -6.41
C ARG A 60 -6.92 -0.45 -7.45
N PRO A 61 -5.97 0.43 -7.75
CA PRO A 61 -6.07 1.31 -8.92
C PRO A 61 -6.26 0.48 -10.20
N THR A 62 -7.03 1.00 -11.14
CA THR A 62 -7.14 0.44 -12.49
C THR A 62 -6.82 1.51 -13.51
N VAL A 63 -6.30 1.11 -14.68
CA VAL A 63 -6.01 2.05 -15.77
C VAL A 63 -7.24 2.88 -16.12
N ALA A 64 -8.40 2.24 -16.23
CA ALA A 64 -9.67 2.92 -16.52
C ALA A 64 -10.07 3.92 -15.41
N ALA A 65 -9.87 3.57 -14.14
CA ALA A 65 -10.16 4.49 -13.03
C ALA A 65 -9.22 5.69 -13.04
N LEU A 66 -7.92 5.47 -13.28
CA LEU A 66 -6.93 6.54 -13.39
C LEU A 66 -7.24 7.48 -14.55
N GLN A 67 -7.59 6.93 -15.73
CA GLN A 67 -8.01 7.72 -16.89
C GLN A 67 -9.28 8.52 -16.62
N ALA A 68 -10.20 7.99 -15.81
CA ALA A 68 -11.42 8.67 -15.38
C ALA A 68 -11.21 9.63 -14.20
N GLY A 69 -9.98 9.78 -13.67
CA GLY A 69 -9.70 10.61 -12.50
C GLY A 69 -10.33 10.12 -11.19
N ARG A 70 -10.61 8.82 -11.09
CA ARG A 70 -11.20 8.17 -9.91
C ARG A 70 -10.15 7.43 -9.09
N ASP A 71 -10.45 7.25 -7.81
CA ASP A 71 -9.64 6.48 -6.87
C ASP A 71 -10.48 5.33 -6.27
N PRO A 72 -10.38 4.11 -6.82
CA PRO A 72 -11.14 2.96 -6.34
C PRO A 72 -10.81 2.57 -4.89
N VAL A 73 -9.60 2.85 -4.42
CA VAL A 73 -9.15 2.52 -3.05
C VAL A 73 -9.81 3.47 -2.06
N LEU A 74 -9.79 4.78 -2.34
CA LEU A 74 -10.48 5.78 -1.54
C LEU A 74 -12.00 5.55 -1.54
N GLU A 75 -12.59 5.27 -2.70
CA GLU A 75 -14.02 4.95 -2.80
C GLU A 75 -14.37 3.70 -1.97
N ALA A 76 -13.53 2.66 -1.98
CA ALA A 76 -13.72 1.47 -1.16
C ALA A 76 -13.62 1.77 0.34
N ALA A 77 -12.67 2.62 0.75
CA ALA A 77 -12.52 3.03 2.14
C ALA A 77 -13.73 3.82 2.63
N LEU A 78 -14.24 4.76 1.83
CA LEU A 78 -15.44 5.55 2.16
C LEU A 78 -16.68 4.65 2.27
N ARG A 79 -16.85 3.70 1.34
CA ARG A 79 -17.91 2.68 1.44
C ARG A 79 -17.80 1.86 2.73
N ALA A 80 -16.59 1.42 3.10
CA ALA A 80 -16.36 0.66 4.33
C ALA A 80 -16.65 1.45 5.60
N LEU A 81 -16.49 2.78 5.56
CA LEU A 81 -16.83 3.70 6.65
C LEU A 81 -18.32 4.09 6.69
N GLY A 82 -19.12 3.68 5.70
CA GLY A 82 -20.51 4.12 5.55
C GLY A 82 -20.66 5.57 5.11
N ALA A 83 -19.58 6.21 4.65
CA ALA A 83 -19.60 7.57 4.15
C ALA A 83 -19.92 7.59 2.65
N SER A 84 -20.82 8.46 2.20
CA SER A 84 -21.02 8.71 0.78
C SER A 84 -19.84 9.50 0.22
N ALA A 85 -19.05 8.85 -0.64
CA ALA A 85 -17.90 9.49 -1.28
C ALA A 85 -18.35 10.65 -2.17
N LYS A 86 -18.04 11.89 -1.79
CA LYS A 86 -18.21 13.05 -2.67
C LYS A 86 -17.09 12.97 -3.73
N PRO A 87 -17.41 12.94 -5.04
CA PRO A 87 -16.38 12.80 -6.06
C PRO A 87 -15.45 14.01 -6.05
N ALA A 88 -14.14 13.75 -6.22
CA ALA A 88 -13.14 14.81 -6.34
C ALA A 88 -13.48 15.69 -7.57
N ALA A 89 -13.46 17.01 -7.37
CA ALA A 89 -13.83 17.97 -8.40
C ALA A 89 -12.98 17.78 -9.67
N ALA A 90 -13.64 17.56 -10.81
CA ALA A 90 -13.00 17.42 -12.10
C ALA A 90 -12.17 18.68 -12.41
N LYS A 91 -10.88 18.49 -12.71
CA LYS A 91 -10.01 19.57 -13.20
C LYS A 91 -10.60 20.12 -14.50
N ARG A 92 -11.05 21.39 -14.46
CA ARG A 92 -11.49 22.14 -15.64
C ARG A 92 -10.39 22.09 -16.71
N LYS A 93 -10.68 21.52 -17.88
CA LYS A 93 -9.87 21.71 -19.07
C LYS A 93 -9.78 23.22 -19.33
N ARG A 94 -8.60 23.82 -19.21
CA ARG A 94 -8.35 25.14 -19.81
C ARG A 94 -8.38 24.93 -21.32
N ALA A 95 -9.45 25.37 -21.96
CA ALA A 95 -9.45 25.59 -23.39
C ALA A 95 -8.45 26.73 -23.67
N ALA A 96 -7.45 26.46 -24.49
CA ALA A 96 -6.63 27.50 -25.09
C ALA A 96 -7.48 28.16 -26.19
N GLN A 97 -7.73 29.46 -26.02
CA GLN A 97 -7.98 30.40 -27.12
C GLN A 97 -6.64 31.00 -27.53
#